data_AF-A0A813I884-F1
#
_entry.id   AF-A0A813I884-F1
#
_cell.length_a   1.000
_cell.length_b   1.000
_cell.length_c   1.000
_cell.angle_alpha   90.00
_cell.angle_beta   90.00
_cell.angle_gamma   90.00
#
_symmetry.space_group_name_H-M   'P 1'
#
loop_
_entity.id
_entity.type
_entity.pdbx_description
1 polymer ?
#
loop_
_entity_poly.entity_id
_entity_poly.type
_entity_poly.pdbx_seq_one_letter_code
_entity_poly.pdbx_strand_id
1 'polypeptide(L)'
;DGALICIGVPSGPRLPAGNYLKSCEGCHLQEGDQLLSCSHCKAPGGLQRVSSYQLALCPVPGRLENWNGVLNCLGLLSGPAVPGGAFRESCQGCRLESSETGQGQVLTCSHCRAADGRQKPSSLALAGCPDPAQMLQNRDGSLICGQ
;
A
#
# COMPACT_ATOMS: atom_id res chain seq x y z
N ASP A 1 -3.68 -42.90 -14.46
CA ASP A 1 -4.03 -41.86 -13.46
C ASP A 1 -3.26 -40.59 -13.77
N GLY A 2 -3.85 -39.69 -14.56
CA GLY A 2 -3.19 -38.46 -15.01
C GLY A 2 -3.70 -37.27 -14.20
N ALA A 3 -2.99 -36.87 -13.16
CA ALA A 3 -3.24 -35.60 -12.49
C ALA A 3 -2.75 -34.47 -13.41
N LEU A 4 -3.64 -33.55 -13.78
CA LEU A 4 -3.23 -32.30 -14.43
C LEU A 4 -2.54 -31.43 -13.38
N ILE A 5 -1.27 -31.14 -13.61
CA ILE A 5 -0.50 -30.18 -12.81
C ILE A 5 -0.64 -28.82 -13.51
N CYS A 6 -1.30 -27.87 -12.85
CA CYS A 6 -1.27 -26.48 -13.30
C CYS A 6 0.15 -25.93 -13.09
N ILE A 7 0.94 -25.93 -14.15
CA ILE A 7 2.14 -25.11 -14.25
C ILE A 7 1.68 -23.66 -14.35
N GLY A 8 2.01 -22.87 -13.33
CA GLY A 8 1.57 -21.47 -13.19
C GLY A 8 1.83 -20.64 -14.45
N VAL A 9 0.98 -19.63 -14.69
CA VAL A 9 1.15 -18.73 -15.85
C VAL A 9 2.48 -18.00 -15.70
N PRO A 10 3.41 -18.09 -16.68
CA PRO A 10 4.70 -17.44 -16.56
C PRO A 10 4.53 -15.92 -16.52
N SER A 11 5.34 -15.27 -15.69
CA SER A 11 5.44 -13.82 -15.64
C SER A 11 6.23 -13.29 -16.84
N GLY A 12 5.82 -12.13 -17.37
CA GLY A 12 6.49 -11.46 -18.48
C GLY A 12 7.87 -10.88 -18.10
N PRO A 13 8.65 -10.41 -19.09
CA PRO A 13 9.95 -9.80 -18.85
C PRO A 13 9.83 -8.38 -18.27
N ARG A 14 10.93 -7.85 -17.69
CA ARG A 14 11.10 -6.46 -17.23
C ARG A 14 10.15 -6.02 -16.09
N LEU A 15 9.72 -6.96 -15.26
CA LEU A 15 8.89 -6.64 -14.11
C LEU A 15 9.69 -5.89 -13.03
N PRO A 16 9.07 -4.94 -12.30
CA PRO A 16 9.73 -4.24 -11.21
C PRO A 16 10.12 -5.21 -10.11
N ALA A 17 11.23 -4.93 -9.43
CA ALA A 17 11.69 -5.74 -8.32
C ALA A 17 10.72 -5.67 -7.12
N GLY A 18 10.53 -6.81 -6.46
CA GLY A 18 9.71 -6.92 -5.25
C GLY A 18 9.51 -8.39 -4.87
N ASN A 19 9.18 -8.70 -3.61
CA ASN A 19 8.97 -10.10 -3.24
C ASN A 19 7.63 -10.65 -3.74
N TYR A 20 6.74 -9.82 -4.30
CA TYR A 20 5.54 -10.32 -5.00
C TYR A 20 5.90 -11.35 -6.08
N LEU A 21 7.06 -11.26 -6.73
CA LEU A 21 7.51 -12.25 -7.74
C LEU A 21 7.66 -13.67 -7.17
N LYS A 22 7.76 -13.84 -5.85
CA LYS A 22 7.83 -15.16 -5.19
C LYS A 22 6.44 -15.77 -4.97
N SER A 23 5.39 -14.95 -5.01
CA SER A 23 4.04 -15.35 -4.60
C SER A 23 2.92 -14.88 -5.53
N CYS A 24 3.25 -14.19 -6.62
CA CYS A 24 2.37 -13.84 -7.71
C CYS A 24 2.92 -14.40 -9.02
N GLU A 25 2.01 -14.93 -9.83
CA GLU A 25 2.30 -15.49 -11.15
C GLU A 25 1.40 -14.82 -12.20
N GLY A 26 1.74 -14.97 -13.49
CA GLY A 26 1.04 -14.32 -14.60
C GLY A 26 1.18 -12.80 -14.61
N CYS A 27 2.26 -12.28 -14.04
CA CYS A 27 2.48 -10.84 -13.95
C CYS A 27 2.96 -10.27 -15.29
N HIS A 28 2.39 -9.14 -15.72
CA HIS A 28 2.77 -8.43 -16.93
C HIS A 28 2.51 -6.94 -16.78
N LEU A 29 3.21 -6.14 -17.57
CA LEU A 29 3.04 -4.71 -17.64
C LEU A 29 2.01 -4.36 -18.71
N GLN A 30 1.15 -3.39 -18.39
CA GLN A 30 0.12 -2.83 -19.24
C GLN A 30 0.28 -1.30 -19.30
N GLU A 31 -0.47 -0.67 -20.20
CA GLU A 31 -0.59 0.81 -20.27
C GLU A 31 0.77 1.52 -20.41
N GLY A 32 1.64 1.03 -21.30
CA GLY A 32 2.96 1.62 -21.51
C GLY A 32 3.87 1.50 -20.28
N ASP A 33 3.87 0.32 -19.65
CA ASP A 33 4.68 -0.01 -18.47
C ASP A 33 4.30 0.75 -17.19
N GLN A 34 3.06 1.26 -17.11
CA GLN A 34 2.57 2.01 -15.93
C GLN A 34 1.73 1.17 -14.96
N LEU A 35 1.06 0.13 -15.47
CA LEU A 35 0.20 -0.74 -14.67
C LEU A 35 0.79 -2.15 -14.64
N LEU A 36 1.18 -2.61 -13.46
CA LEU A 36 1.49 -4.02 -13.24
C LEU A 36 0.19 -4.77 -13.01
N SER A 37 -0.02 -5.88 -13.72
CA SER A 37 -1.16 -6.77 -13.52
C SER A 37 -0.69 -8.21 -13.37
N CYS A 38 -1.18 -8.90 -12.33
CA CYS A 38 -0.89 -10.29 -12.03
C CYS A 38 -2.21 -11.06 -11.91
N SER A 39 -2.30 -12.23 -12.55
CA SER A 39 -3.52 -13.03 -12.51
C SER A 39 -3.60 -13.97 -11.30
N HIS A 40 -2.47 -14.33 -10.70
CA HIS A 40 -2.38 -15.37 -9.68
C HIS A 40 -1.53 -14.95 -8.48
N CYS A 41 -1.96 -13.95 -7.73
CA CYS A 41 -1.36 -13.60 -6.43
C CYS A 41 -1.90 -14.52 -5.33
N LYS A 42 -0.99 -15.24 -4.66
CA LYS A 42 -1.32 -16.19 -3.59
C LYS A 42 -1.92 -15.47 -2.39
N ALA A 43 -3.01 -16.03 -1.89
CA ALA A 43 -3.74 -15.62 -0.69
C ALA A 43 -3.83 -16.80 0.30
N PRO A 44 -4.26 -16.57 1.55
CA PRO A 44 -4.39 -17.63 2.54
C PRO A 44 -5.27 -18.79 2.05
N GLY A 45 -4.96 -20.01 2.49
CA GLY A 45 -5.71 -21.21 2.11
C GLY A 45 -5.47 -21.71 0.68
N GLY A 46 -4.40 -21.26 0.02
CA GLY A 46 -4.06 -21.67 -1.35
C GLY A 46 -4.87 -20.95 -2.43
N LEU A 47 -5.71 -19.98 -2.03
CA LEU A 47 -6.47 -19.15 -2.96
C LEU A 47 -5.53 -18.29 -3.81
N GLN A 48 -5.98 -17.94 -5.01
CA GLN A 48 -5.29 -17.02 -5.90
C GLN A 48 -6.22 -15.88 -6.27
N ARG A 49 -5.66 -14.67 -6.41
CA ARG A 49 -6.40 -13.46 -6.76
C ARG A 49 -5.72 -12.73 -7.90
N VAL A 50 -6.54 -12.10 -8.73
CA VAL A 50 -6.07 -11.08 -9.67
C VAL A 50 -5.72 -9.83 -8.86
N SER A 51 -4.59 -9.22 -9.17
CA SER A 51 -4.16 -7.97 -8.53
C SER A 51 -3.44 -7.09 -9.53
N SER A 52 -3.65 -5.77 -9.42
CA SER A 52 -3.00 -4.79 -10.27
C SER A 52 -2.52 -3.60 -9.44
N TYR A 53 -1.45 -2.94 -9.89
CA TYR A 53 -0.84 -1.83 -9.17
C TYR A 53 -0.27 -0.77 -10.12
N GLN A 54 -0.59 0.50 -9.87
CA GLN A 54 -0.02 1.63 -10.62
C GLN A 54 1.40 1.90 -10.14
N LEU A 55 2.40 1.67 -10.99
CA LEU A 55 3.82 1.70 -10.58
C LEU A 55 4.28 3.07 -10.11
N ALA A 56 3.71 4.16 -10.63
CA ALA A 56 4.00 5.52 -10.20
C ALA A 56 3.68 5.77 -8.71
N LEU A 57 2.80 4.98 -8.10
CA LEU A 57 2.46 5.09 -6.68
C LEU A 57 3.47 4.40 -5.77
N CYS A 58 4.39 3.58 -6.31
CA CYS A 58 5.44 2.92 -5.55
C CYS A 58 6.86 3.32 -6.02
N PRO A 59 7.23 4.61 -5.90
CA PRO A 59 8.56 5.05 -6.26
C PRO A 59 9.62 4.50 -5.30
N VAL A 60 10.87 4.44 -5.74
CA VAL A 60 12.05 4.12 -4.89
C VAL A 60 12.06 5.05 -3.67
N PRO A 61 12.33 4.55 -2.45
CA PRO A 61 12.80 3.20 -2.12
C PRO A 61 11.71 2.13 -1.96
N GLY A 62 10.46 2.48 -2.32
CA GLY A 62 9.31 1.59 -2.27
C GLY A 62 9.49 0.31 -3.10
N ARG A 63 8.88 -0.78 -2.63
CA ARG A 63 8.89 -2.09 -3.28
C ARG A 63 7.52 -2.73 -3.23
N LEU A 64 7.17 -3.46 -4.28
CA LEU A 64 5.91 -4.19 -4.35
C LEU A 64 5.98 -5.51 -3.60
N GLU A 65 4.94 -5.77 -2.83
CA GLU A 65 4.76 -6.94 -2.00
C GLU A 65 3.36 -7.52 -2.22
N ASN A 66 3.23 -8.84 -2.12
CA ASN A 66 1.93 -9.48 -2.14
C ASN A 66 1.45 -9.69 -0.70
N TRP A 67 0.34 -9.05 -0.34
CA TRP A 67 -0.33 -9.18 0.94
C TRP A 67 -1.69 -9.83 0.74
N ASN A 68 -1.81 -11.13 1.03
CA ASN A 68 -3.06 -11.89 0.94
C ASN A 68 -3.75 -11.79 -0.44
N GLY A 69 -2.98 -11.83 -1.51
CA GLY A 69 -3.47 -11.73 -2.88
C GLY A 69 -3.65 -10.29 -3.39
N VAL A 70 -3.21 -9.29 -2.62
CA VAL A 70 -3.27 -7.87 -2.99
C VAL A 70 -1.85 -7.31 -3.06
N LEU A 71 -1.52 -6.67 -4.18
CA LEU A 71 -0.26 -5.94 -4.34
C LEU A 71 -0.27 -4.67 -3.50
N ASN A 72 0.75 -4.51 -2.67
CA ASN A 72 0.97 -3.34 -1.80
C ASN A 72 2.37 -2.77 -2.02
N CYS A 73 2.53 -1.47 -1.80
CA CYS A 73 3.83 -0.81 -1.75
C CYS A 73 4.32 -0.67 -0.31
N LEU A 74 5.53 -1.17 -0.03
CA LEU A 74 6.20 -1.02 1.26
C LEU A 74 7.51 -0.23 1.13
N GLY A 75 7.94 0.40 2.21
CA GLY A 75 9.23 1.09 2.31
C GLY A 75 9.17 2.58 1.95
N LEU A 76 7.97 3.16 1.81
CA LEU A 76 7.84 4.59 1.55
C LEU A 76 8.13 5.40 2.81
N LEU A 77 9.06 6.34 2.67
CA LEU A 77 9.49 7.18 3.78
C LEU A 77 8.44 8.25 4.11
N SER A 78 8.16 8.39 5.40
CA SER A 78 7.39 9.52 5.93
C SER A 78 8.32 10.71 6.21
N GLY A 79 7.77 11.92 6.11
CA GLY A 79 8.48 13.16 6.38
C GLY A 79 8.93 13.27 7.85
N PRO A 80 10.04 13.97 8.12
CA PRO A 80 10.65 14.03 9.46
C PRO A 80 9.76 14.74 10.49
N ALA A 81 8.87 15.64 10.05
CA ALA A 81 7.96 16.38 10.91
C ALA A 81 6.64 15.65 11.21
N VAL A 82 6.44 14.46 10.65
CA VAL A 82 5.23 13.66 10.93
C VAL A 82 5.26 13.28 12.42
N PRO A 83 4.15 13.38 13.17
CA PRO A 83 4.11 12.95 14.57
C PRO A 83 4.29 11.44 14.70
N GLY A 84 4.69 10.96 15.89
CA GLY A 84 4.61 9.55 16.24
C GLY A 84 3.17 9.03 16.27
N GLY A 85 2.97 7.74 16.53
CA GLY A 85 1.64 7.17 16.75
C GLY A 85 1.39 5.85 16.03
N ALA A 86 0.35 5.15 16.46
CA ALA A 86 -0.01 3.81 15.98
C ALA A 86 -0.32 3.75 14.48
N PHE A 87 -0.81 4.86 13.89
CA PHE A 87 -1.06 4.92 12.46
C PHE A 87 0.19 4.57 11.62
N ARG A 88 1.40 4.84 12.11
CA ARG A 88 2.67 4.56 11.39
C ARG A 88 2.91 3.07 11.13
N GLU A 89 2.26 2.18 11.87
CA GLU A 89 2.37 0.72 11.67
C GLU A 89 1.61 0.24 10.41
N SER A 90 0.73 1.09 9.88
CA SER A 90 -0.16 0.74 8.78
C SER A 90 -0.34 1.84 7.73
N CYS A 91 0.20 3.02 7.95
CA CYS A 91 0.29 4.12 7.00
C CYS A 91 1.75 4.45 6.66
N GLN A 92 2.02 4.76 5.39
CA GLN A 92 3.34 5.12 4.88
C GLN A 92 3.28 6.32 3.95
N GLY A 93 4.45 6.89 3.64
CA GLY A 93 4.57 8.04 2.76
C GLY A 93 3.80 9.24 3.29
N CYS A 94 3.87 9.47 4.59
CA CYS A 94 3.14 10.54 5.26
C CYS A 94 3.90 11.85 5.23
N ARG A 95 3.19 12.98 5.17
CA ARG A 95 3.73 14.33 5.20
C ARG A 95 2.82 15.22 6.03
N LEU A 96 3.42 16.25 6.60
CA LEU A 96 2.71 17.26 7.37
C LEU A 96 2.74 18.55 6.55
N GLU A 97 1.57 19.03 6.18
CA GLU A 97 1.39 20.20 5.32
C GLU A 97 0.63 21.28 6.09
N SER A 98 0.86 22.55 5.75
CA SER A 98 0.04 23.64 6.27
C SER A 98 -1.37 23.53 5.70
N SER A 99 -2.39 23.76 6.53
CA SER A 99 -3.77 23.82 6.04
C SER A 99 -3.95 24.94 5.02
N GLU A 100 -4.71 24.68 3.94
CA GLU A 100 -5.07 25.69 2.93
C GLU A 100 -5.84 26.87 3.55
N THR A 101 -6.56 26.63 4.64
CA THR A 101 -7.29 27.68 5.39
C THR A 101 -6.40 28.48 6.34
N GLY A 102 -5.09 28.19 6.40
CA GLY A 102 -4.14 28.81 7.32
C GLY A 102 -4.28 28.37 8.78
N GLN A 103 -5.27 27.53 9.11
CA GLN A 103 -5.52 27.07 10.47
C GLN A 103 -4.97 25.66 10.66
N GLY A 104 -3.76 25.58 11.22
CA GLY A 104 -3.15 24.33 11.66
C GLY A 104 -2.48 23.52 10.55
N GLN A 105 -2.24 22.25 10.85
CA GLN A 105 -1.54 21.32 9.99
C GLN A 105 -2.46 20.18 9.53
N VAL A 106 -2.25 19.70 8.32
CA VAL A 106 -2.91 18.52 7.76
C VAL A 106 -1.87 17.42 7.61
N LEU A 107 -2.14 16.27 8.23
CA LEU A 107 -1.38 15.05 8.01
C LEU A 107 -1.95 14.37 6.77
N THR A 108 -1.13 14.19 5.75
CA THR A 108 -1.46 13.42 4.54
C THR A 108 -0.60 12.16 4.52
N CYS A 109 -1.19 11.02 4.17
CA CYS A 109 -0.50 9.76 3.95
C CYS A 109 -0.94 9.17 2.63
N SER A 110 0.00 8.68 1.83
CA SER A 110 -0.30 8.10 0.51
C SER A 110 -0.75 6.64 0.60
N HIS A 111 -0.32 5.90 1.62
CA HIS A 111 -0.53 4.45 1.70
C HIS A 111 -0.97 4.01 3.10
N CYS A 112 -2.24 4.24 3.44
CA CYS A 112 -2.88 3.69 4.63
C CYS A 112 -3.56 2.36 4.31
N ARG A 113 -3.16 1.29 5.01
CA ARG A 113 -3.69 -0.06 4.83
C ARG A 113 -5.10 -0.17 5.38
N ALA A 114 -6.02 -0.65 4.56
CA ALA A 114 -7.39 -1.00 4.89
C ALA A 114 -7.51 -2.47 5.32
N ALA A 115 -8.64 -2.83 5.93
CA ALA A 115 -8.94 -4.18 6.41
C ALA A 115 -9.06 -5.19 5.25
N ASP A 116 -9.41 -4.74 4.04
CA ASP A 116 -9.42 -5.57 2.83
C ASP A 116 -8.01 -5.85 2.28
N GLY A 117 -6.97 -5.29 2.91
CA GLY A 117 -5.57 -5.45 2.56
C GLY A 117 -5.05 -4.41 1.57
N ARG A 118 -5.92 -3.61 0.93
CA ARG A 118 -5.51 -2.55 0.01
C ARG A 118 -4.90 -1.37 0.75
N GLN A 119 -4.12 -0.56 0.03
CA GLN A 119 -3.64 0.72 0.50
C GLN A 119 -4.40 1.85 -0.20
N LYS A 120 -4.76 2.88 0.55
CA LYS A 120 -5.40 4.09 0.01
C LYS A 120 -4.78 5.36 0.62
N PRO A 121 -4.85 6.50 -0.09
CA PRO A 121 -4.48 7.77 0.49
C PRO A 121 -5.47 8.18 1.59
N SER A 122 -4.98 8.92 2.58
CA SER A 122 -5.80 9.50 3.64
C SER A 122 -5.22 10.82 4.12
N SER A 123 -6.08 11.73 4.54
CA SER A 123 -5.71 13.01 5.13
C SER A 123 -6.53 13.31 6.38
N LEU A 124 -5.93 14.03 7.32
CA LEU A 124 -6.59 14.47 8.56
C LEU A 124 -6.05 15.83 9.00
N ALA A 125 -6.95 16.78 9.22
CA ALA A 125 -6.60 18.03 9.89
C ALA A 125 -6.27 17.73 11.36
N LEU A 126 -5.11 18.19 11.83
CA LEU A 126 -4.68 18.00 13.22
C LEU A 126 -5.26 19.04 14.18
N ALA A 127 -5.93 20.07 13.65
CA ALA A 127 -6.70 21.01 14.46
C ALA A 127 -7.79 20.23 15.23
N GLY A 128 -7.73 20.26 16.56
CA GLY A 128 -8.63 19.49 17.43
C GLY A 128 -8.16 18.07 17.76
N CYS A 129 -6.92 17.70 17.43
CA CYS A 129 -6.27 16.49 17.92
C CYS A 129 -5.23 16.87 19.00
N PRO A 130 -5.57 16.79 20.31
CA PRO A 130 -4.78 17.39 21.39
C PRO A 130 -3.37 16.81 21.53
N ASP A 131 -3.22 15.51 21.31
CA ASP A 131 -1.93 14.81 21.30
C ASP A 131 -1.85 13.89 20.08
N PRO A 132 -1.46 14.42 18.90
CA PRO A 132 -1.36 13.64 17.68
C PRO A 132 -0.37 12.47 17.80
N ALA A 133 0.64 12.58 18.66
CA ALA A 133 1.64 11.52 18.84
C ALA A 133 1.05 10.25 19.47
N GLN A 134 -0.04 10.38 20.23
CA GLN A 134 -0.72 9.27 20.89
C GLN A 134 -2.06 8.91 20.24
N MET A 135 -2.78 9.90 19.70
CA MET A 135 -4.18 9.72 19.29
C MET A 135 -4.37 9.42 17.81
N LEU A 136 -3.33 9.55 16.98
CA LEU A 136 -3.43 9.26 15.56
C LEU A 136 -3.47 7.76 15.31
N GLN A 137 -4.58 7.32 14.74
CA GLN A 137 -4.83 5.93 14.39
C GLN A 137 -5.18 5.82 12.91
N ASN A 138 -4.96 4.64 12.35
CA ASN A 138 -5.50 4.26 11.06
C ASN A 138 -6.69 3.32 11.28
N ARG A 139 -7.89 3.74 10.87
CA ARG A 139 -9.10 2.93 10.90
C ARG A 139 -9.51 2.60 9.48
N ASP A 140 -9.26 1.37 9.07
CA ASP A 140 -9.63 0.86 7.75
C ASP A 140 -9.12 1.75 6.59
N GLY A 141 -7.85 2.15 6.68
CA GLY A 141 -7.17 3.01 5.72
C GLY A 141 -7.53 4.49 5.83
N SER A 142 -8.30 4.90 6.83
CA SER A 142 -8.63 6.30 7.12
C SER A 142 -7.92 6.76 8.40
N LEU A 143 -7.18 7.86 8.30
CA LEU A 143 -6.60 8.55 9.46
C LEU A 143 -7.71 9.12 10.32
N ILE A 144 -7.66 8.84 11.62
CA ILE A 144 -8.57 9.39 12.62
C ILE A 144 -7.78 9.88 13.83
N CYS A 145 -8.36 10.82 14.57
CA CYS A 145 -7.92 11.16 15.92
C CYS A 145 -8.87 10.46 16.90
N GLY A 146 -8.37 9.52 17.69
CA GLY A 146 -9.15 8.74 18.64
C GLY A 146 -8.34 8.35 19.87
N GLN A 147 -9.02 8.18 21.01
CA GLN A 147 -8.45 7.51 22.17
C GLN A 147 -8.35 6.00 21.92
#